data_AF-A0A534Q7Z3-F1
#
_entry.id   AF-A0A534Q7Z3-F1
#
_cell.length_a   1.000
_cell.length_b   1.000
_cell.length_c   1.000
_cell.angle_alpha   90.00
_cell.angle_beta   90.00
_cell.angle_gamma   90.00
#
_symmetry.space_group_name_H-M   'P 1'
#
loop_
_entity.id
_entity.type
_entity.pdbx_description
1 polymer ?
#
loop_
_entity_poly.entity_id
_entity_poly.type
_entity_poly.pdbx_seq_one_letter_code
_entity_poly.pdbx_strand_id
1 'polypeptide(L)'
;MSADDAAKAEVAIGIIDACQGKGLGKLLVGTLGCVAEARGLSTFTASVLADNHAMRSVFDKAHASWTRSDLNVMEAEMSVANAAALLDADTARRIAAASREVARAARLADA
;
A
#
# COMPACT_ATOMS: atom_id res chain seq x y z
N MET A 1 11.59 19.39 3.79
CA MET A 1 10.61 18.41 3.25
C MET A 1 9.56 19.23 2.52
N SER A 2 9.41 19.03 1.22
CA SER A 2 8.40 19.76 0.45
C SER A 2 6.99 19.29 0.87
N ALA A 3 5.95 20.08 0.61
CA ALA A 3 4.58 19.67 0.94
C ALA A 3 4.17 18.38 0.19
N ASP A 4 4.73 18.16 -1.01
CA ASP A 4 4.55 16.93 -1.80
C ASP A 4 5.19 15.71 -1.13
N ASP A 5 6.37 15.86 -0.50
CA ASP A 5 7.00 14.76 0.22
C ASP A 5 6.19 14.33 1.45
N ALA A 6 5.50 15.27 2.09
CA ALA A 6 4.68 14.97 3.27
C ALA A 6 3.43 14.13 2.96
N ALA A 7 2.98 14.12 1.69
CA ALA A 7 1.86 13.32 1.21
C ALA A 7 2.29 11.98 0.60
N LYS A 8 3.60 11.71 0.53
CA LYS A 8 4.19 10.45 0.04
C LYS A 8 4.48 9.51 1.22
N ALA A 9 4.29 8.22 1.01
CA ALA A 9 4.69 7.19 1.96
C ALA A 9 5.26 5.96 1.26
N GLU A 10 6.28 5.34 1.85
CA GLU A 10 6.81 4.07 1.36
C GLU A 10 5.96 2.89 1.85
N VAL A 11 5.71 1.91 0.99
CA VAL A 11 4.95 0.70 1.30
C VAL A 11 5.82 -0.55 1.17
N ALA A 12 5.83 -1.36 2.22
CA ALA A 12 6.49 -2.66 2.26
C ALA A 12 5.50 -3.76 2.69
N ILE A 13 5.48 -4.87 1.95
CA ILE A 13 4.60 -6.03 2.20
C ILE A 13 5.42 -7.31 2.17
N GLY A 14 5.24 -8.16 3.19
CA GLY A 14 5.79 -9.51 3.25
C GLY A 14 4.68 -10.56 3.32
N ILE A 15 4.80 -11.64 2.54
CA ILE A 15 3.87 -12.77 2.56
C ILE A 15 4.69 -14.05 2.58
N ILE A 16 4.56 -14.82 3.65
CA ILE A 16 5.19 -16.13 3.77
C ILE A 16 4.68 -17.09 2.69
N ASP A 17 5.52 -18.03 2.27
CA ASP A 17 5.26 -18.90 1.12
C ASP A 17 3.94 -19.67 1.23
N ALA A 18 3.62 -20.20 2.41
CA ALA A 18 2.37 -20.92 2.69
C ALA A 18 1.09 -20.08 2.48
N CYS A 19 1.24 -18.76 2.40
CA CYS A 19 0.17 -17.79 2.26
C CYS A 19 0.15 -17.10 0.87
N GLN A 20 1.12 -17.39 0.01
CA GLN A 20 1.18 -16.84 -1.35
C GLN A 20 0.07 -17.43 -2.25
N GLY A 21 -0.22 -16.75 -3.37
CA GLY A 21 -1.24 -17.19 -4.34
C GLY A 21 -2.70 -16.99 -3.89
N LYS A 22 -2.93 -16.54 -2.65
CA LYS A 22 -4.29 -16.37 -2.07
C LYS A 22 -4.87 -14.96 -2.22
N GLY A 23 -4.22 -14.09 -3.00
CA GLY A 23 -4.63 -12.69 -3.18
C GLY A 23 -4.31 -11.75 -2.01
N LEU A 24 -3.55 -12.21 -1.01
CA LEU A 24 -3.23 -11.40 0.17
C LEU A 24 -2.43 -10.14 -0.15
N GLY A 25 -1.56 -10.15 -1.17
CA GLY A 25 -0.83 -8.94 -1.58
C GLY A 25 -1.78 -7.84 -2.04
N LYS A 26 -2.76 -8.19 -2.87
CA LYS A 26 -3.82 -7.26 -3.31
C LYS A 26 -4.62 -6.75 -2.12
N LEU A 27 -5.01 -7.65 -1.21
CA LEU A 27 -5.76 -7.28 -0.01
C LEU A 27 -5.00 -6.28 0.85
N LEU A 28 -3.73 -6.58 1.16
CA LEU A 28 -2.90 -5.76 2.05
C LEU A 28 -2.58 -4.40 1.42
N VAL A 29 -2.19 -4.35 0.15
CA VAL A 29 -1.93 -3.07 -0.55
C VAL A 29 -3.18 -2.22 -0.62
N GLY A 30 -4.34 -2.81 -0.95
CA GLY A 30 -5.60 -2.08 -0.98
C GLY A 30 -6.06 -1.60 0.41
N THR A 31 -5.81 -2.40 1.45
CA THR A 31 -6.05 -2.01 2.84
C THR A 31 -5.24 -0.77 3.20
N LEU A 32 -3.93 -0.78 2.90
CA LEU A 32 -3.06 0.37 3.12
C LEU A 32 -3.53 1.58 2.34
N GLY A 33 -3.95 1.42 1.08
CA GLY A 33 -4.52 2.49 0.26
C GLY A 33 -5.72 3.16 0.93
N CYS A 34 -6.70 2.38 1.40
CA CYS A 34 -7.89 2.92 2.07
C CYS A 34 -7.54 3.72 3.34
N VAL A 35 -6.55 3.24 4.09
CA VAL A 35 -6.12 3.87 5.34
C VAL A 35 -5.31 5.13 5.07
N ALA A 36 -4.44 5.11 4.04
CA ALA A 36 -3.63 6.23 3.62
C ALA A 36 -4.48 7.36 3.04
N GLU A 37 -5.51 7.03 2.26
CA GLU A 37 -6.46 8.00 1.71
C GLU A 37 -7.18 8.76 2.84
N ALA A 38 -7.66 8.02 3.85
CA ALA A 38 -8.29 8.61 5.04
C ALA A 38 -7.33 9.48 5.88
N ARG A 39 -6.02 9.38 5.65
CA ARG A 39 -4.97 10.18 6.30
C ARG A 39 -4.42 11.30 5.40
N GLY A 40 -4.95 11.47 4.20
CA GLY A 40 -4.54 12.53 3.27
C GLY A 40 -3.23 12.25 2.52
N LEU A 41 -2.77 11.01 2.49
CA LEU A 41 -1.65 10.61 1.63
C LEU A 41 -2.13 10.47 0.19
N SER A 42 -1.30 10.90 -0.77
CA SER A 42 -1.63 10.91 -2.19
C SER A 42 -0.89 9.82 -2.98
N THR A 43 0.33 9.47 -2.55
CA THR A 43 1.24 8.64 -3.34
C THR A 43 1.95 7.61 -2.46
N PHE A 44 2.05 6.39 -2.98
CA PHE A 44 2.91 5.35 -2.46
C PHE A 44 4.15 5.15 -3.33
N THR A 45 5.28 4.91 -2.66
CA THR A 45 6.51 4.44 -3.28
C THR A 45 6.87 3.04 -2.75
N ALA A 46 7.61 2.25 -3.52
CA ALA A 46 8.14 0.96 -3.06
C ALA A 46 9.33 0.49 -3.89
N SER A 47 10.36 -0.02 -3.21
CA SER A 47 11.46 -0.76 -3.85
C SER A 47 11.12 -2.25 -3.94
N VAL A 48 11.21 -2.83 -5.13
CA VAL A 48 10.85 -4.23 -5.39
C VAL A 48 11.97 -4.92 -6.16
N LEU A 49 12.35 -6.13 -5.75
CA LEU A 49 13.26 -6.95 -6.55
C LEU A 49 12.65 -7.26 -7.92
N ALA A 50 13.44 -7.19 -8.99
CA ALA A 50 12.95 -7.37 -10.36
C ALA A 50 12.31 -8.75 -10.61
N ASP A 51 12.74 -9.75 -9.86
CA ASP A 51 12.25 -11.14 -9.86
C ASP A 51 11.04 -11.38 -8.94
N ASN A 52 10.63 -10.39 -8.14
CA ASN A 52 9.41 -10.47 -7.34
C ASN A 52 8.18 -10.21 -8.22
N HIS A 53 7.91 -11.14 -9.14
CA HIS A 53 6.80 -11.08 -10.07
C HIS A 53 5.44 -10.98 -9.38
N ALA A 54 5.31 -11.55 -8.17
CA ALA A 54 4.09 -11.51 -7.39
C ALA A 54 3.75 -10.07 -6.97
N MET A 55 4.70 -9.35 -6.35
CA MET A 55 4.47 -7.95 -5.95
C MET A 55 4.36 -7.03 -7.17
N ARG A 56 5.16 -7.26 -8.22
CA ARG A 56 5.04 -6.50 -9.47
C ARG A 56 3.63 -6.59 -10.05
N SER A 57 3.06 -7.80 -10.11
CA SER A 57 1.66 -7.99 -10.57
C SER A 57 0.62 -7.28 -9.70
N VAL A 58 0.85 -7.16 -8.39
CA VAL A 58 -0.05 -6.43 -7.50
C VAL A 58 0.04 -4.93 -7.76
N PHE A 59 1.24 -4.38 -7.88
CA PHE A 59 1.46 -2.97 -8.15
C PHE A 59 1.05 -2.55 -9.56
N ASP A 60 1.21 -3.43 -10.56
CA ASP A 60 0.67 -3.21 -11.91
C ASP A 60 -0.86 -3.04 -11.89
N LYS A 61 -1.57 -3.83 -11.06
CA LYS A 61 -3.02 -3.68 -10.86
C LYS A 61 -3.40 -2.38 -10.15
N ALA A 62 -2.48 -1.79 -9.40
CA ALA A 62 -2.60 -0.45 -8.82
C ALA A 62 -2.07 0.65 -9.75
N HIS A 63 -1.81 0.32 -11.03
CA HIS A 63 -1.28 1.24 -12.03
C HIS A 63 0.04 1.90 -11.63
N ALA A 64 0.92 1.14 -10.97
CA ALA A 64 2.25 1.63 -10.63
C ALA A 64 3.04 1.99 -11.89
N SER A 65 3.68 3.14 -11.83
CA SER A 65 4.77 3.51 -12.74
C SER A 65 6.07 2.94 -12.19
N TRP A 66 6.94 2.46 -13.09
CA TRP A 66 8.18 1.80 -12.72
C TRP A 66 9.39 2.57 -13.22
N THR A 67 10.38 2.75 -12.35
CA THR A 67 11.72 3.21 -12.72
C THR A 67 12.75 2.20 -12.26
N ARG A 68 13.84 2.04 -13.01
CA ARG A 68 14.93 1.17 -12.61
C ARG A 68 15.94 1.98 -11.80
N SER A 69 16.19 1.61 -10.55
CA SER A 69 17.20 2.27 -9.70
C SER A 69 18.54 1.55 -9.78
N ASP A 70 18.54 0.22 -9.64
CA ASP A 70 19.75 -0.62 -9.58
C ASP A 70 19.65 -1.87 -10.46
N LEU A 71 20.70 -2.70 -10.48
CA LEU A 71 20.78 -3.91 -11.31
C LEU A 71 19.59 -4.87 -11.09
N ASN A 72 19.10 -5.02 -9.86
CA ASN A 72 18.01 -5.95 -9.55
C ASN A 72 16.83 -5.33 -8.76
N VAL A 73 16.77 -4.00 -8.65
CA VAL A 73 15.70 -3.29 -7.92
C VAL A 73 14.93 -2.39 -8.88
N MET A 74 13.61 -2.47 -8.80
CA MET A 74 12.66 -1.63 -9.48
C MET A 74 11.93 -0.77 -8.47
N GLU A 75 11.86 0.53 -8.71
CA GLU A 75 11.11 1.49 -7.91
C GLU A 75 9.72 1.65 -8.51
N ALA A 76 8.69 1.45 -7.69
CA ALA A 76 7.30 1.68 -8.04
C ALA A 76 6.83 3.01 -7.43
N GLU A 77 6.10 3.79 -8.20
CA GLU A 77 5.27 4.89 -7.69
C GLU A 77 3.82 4.69 -8.15
N MET A 78 2.86 4.77 -7.23
CA MET A 78 1.42 4.62 -7.51
C MET A 78 0.59 5.59 -6.66
N SER A 79 -0.60 5.96 -7.15
CA SER A 79 -1.51 6.76 -6.34
C SER A 79 -2.15 5.92 -5.24
N VAL A 80 -2.39 6.55 -4.10
CA VAL A 80 -3.11 5.94 -2.97
C VAL A 80 -4.53 5.55 -3.39
N ALA A 81 -5.18 6.34 -4.24
CA ALA A 81 -6.50 6.04 -4.78
C ALA A 81 -6.52 4.75 -5.61
N ASN A 82 -5.52 4.53 -6.47
CA ASN A 82 -5.43 3.30 -7.26
C ASN A 82 -5.14 2.08 -6.38
N ALA A 83 -4.33 2.24 -5.34
CA ALA A 83 -4.13 1.19 -4.34
C ALA A 83 -5.46 0.85 -3.64
N ALA A 84 -6.20 1.85 -3.16
CA ALA A 84 -7.50 1.65 -2.50
C ALA A 84 -8.52 0.95 -3.42
N ALA A 85 -8.54 1.30 -4.71
CA ALA A 85 -9.41 0.72 -5.73
C ALA A 85 -9.15 -0.78 -6.02
N LEU A 86 -8.09 -1.37 -5.45
CA LEU A 86 -7.91 -2.82 -5.46
C LEU A 86 -9.03 -3.55 -4.68
N LEU A 87 -9.69 -2.87 -3.75
CA LEU A 87 -10.80 -3.42 -2.98
C LEU A 87 -12.13 -2.86 -3.47
N ASP A 88 -13.20 -3.63 -3.28
CA ASP A 88 -14.55 -3.09 -3.47
C ASP A 88 -14.87 -2.04 -2.40
N ALA A 89 -15.82 -1.15 -2.71
CA ALA A 89 -16.16 -0.01 -1.87
C ALA A 89 -16.70 -0.41 -0.48
N ASP A 90 -17.31 -1.59 -0.32
CA ASP A 90 -17.78 -2.03 0.99
C ASP A 90 -16.62 -2.46 1.89
N THR A 91 -15.76 -3.33 1.36
CA THR A 91 -14.54 -3.77 2.03
C THR A 91 -13.65 -2.59 2.41
N ALA A 92 -13.46 -1.64 1.49
CA ALA A 92 -12.69 -0.41 1.72
C ALA A 92 -13.24 0.42 2.89
N ARG A 93 -14.55 0.67 2.91
CA ARG A 93 -15.22 1.43 4.00
C ARG A 93 -15.06 0.75 5.36
N ARG A 94 -15.22 -0.58 5.41
CA ARG A 94 -15.09 -1.37 6.63
C ARG A 94 -13.67 -1.32 7.19
N ILE A 95 -12.65 -1.45 6.33
CA ILE A 95 -11.24 -1.31 6.70
C ILE A 95 -10.95 0.08 7.26
N ALA A 96 -11.41 1.14 6.59
CA ALA A 96 -11.17 2.50 7.02
C ALA A 96 -11.81 2.78 8.39
N ALA A 97 -13.01 2.26 8.65
CA ALA A 97 -13.67 2.36 9.95
C ALA A 97 -12.88 1.65 11.05
N ALA A 98 -12.55 0.38 10.86
CA ALA A 98 -11.78 -0.40 11.85
C ALA A 98 -10.41 0.23 12.13
N SER A 99 -9.73 0.76 11.10
CA SER A 99 -8.42 1.40 11.26
C SER A 99 -8.47 2.68 12.11
N ARG A 100 -9.56 3.44 12.05
CA ARG A 100 -9.75 4.62 12.93
C ARG A 100 -9.91 4.21 14.39
N GLU A 101 -10.62 3.12 14.66
CA GLU A 101 -10.80 2.59 16.02
C GLU A 101 -9.47 2.10 16.60
N VAL A 102 -8.71 1.31 15.83
CA VAL A 102 -7.36 0.85 16.23
C VAL A 102 -6.43 2.03 16.49
N ALA A 103 -6.41 3.03 15.61
CA ALA A 103 -5.59 4.23 15.79
C ALA A 103 -5.98 5.04 17.04
N ARG A 104 -7.29 5.11 17.36
CA ARG A 104 -7.77 5.77 18.58
C ARG A 104 -7.34 5.01 19.83
N ALA A 105 -7.45 3.68 19.82
CA ALA A 105 -7.04 2.85 20.93
C ALA A 105 -5.52 2.94 21.19
N ALA A 106 -4.71 2.92 20.13
CA ALA A 106 -3.25 3.08 20.25
C ALA A 106 -2.87 4.42 20.93
N ARG A 107 -3.49 5.53 20.52
CA ARG A 107 -3.23 6.85 21.15
C ARG A 107 -3.63 6.93 22.63
N LEU A 108 -4.60 6.14 23.07
CA LEU A 108 -5.00 6.08 24.48
C LEU A 108 -4.03 5.23 25.31
N ALA A 109 -3.31 4.29 24.69
CA ALA A 109 -2.29 3.50 25.36
C ALA A 109 -0.96 4.24 25.54
N ASP A 110 -0.72 5.27 24.72
CA ASP A 110 0.48 6.13 24.76
C ASP A 110 0.31 7.37 25.68
N ALA A 111 -0.83 7.53 26.35
CA ALA A 111 -1.19 8.68 27.20
C ALA A 111 -1.25 8.30 28.69
#